data_AF-A0A2U8VND4-F1
#
_entry.id   AF-A0A2U8VND4-F1
#
_cell.length_a   1.000
_cell.length_b   1.000
_cell.length_c   1.000
_cell.angle_alpha   90.00
_cell.angle_beta   90.00
_cell.angle_gamma   90.00
#
_symmetry.space_group_name_H-M   'P 1'
#
loop_
_entity.id
_entity.type
_entity.pdbx_description
1 polymer ?
#
loop_
_entity_poly.entity_id
_entity_poly.type
_entity_poly.pdbx_seq_one_letter_code
_entity_poly.pdbx_strand_id
1 'polypeptide(L)'
;MPRPRRGGRLLSAALLTGTLLAGPAAQAAGPLRVGGAVLEPVATTSLPGFPGPDPAAALDAFRRVCAAPAPAAPVPPTATGSAPDLAAACALAADAPPERAGAFFAERFDAYRVVRPAEGGEPERRAGFLTGYFEPELAGSLTRAPGYDAPVLARPDDLVSLAPGEVRPGLDPGLRAGRAVGERLEPYPDRAAIEDGALGERARPLLWLRDTVDLLVLQVQGSGRVRLPDGSGVRVLYDGRNGRPYTAVAKLIVQEGHLPLEGLTLARWTAWMRQNPEIARRLIRANASYIFFRLAPVADPALGPQGAAGAPLSPGRSIAVDANLWRYGLPFWLEGRLPGAATSETGRLVVAADTGSAIVGPARGDLYLGTGAEAGIAAGNLRDAVGFVVLLPKAAPPATEPER
;
A
#
# COMPACT_ATOMS: atom_id res chain seq x y z
N MET A 1 19.25 -66.22 85.14
CA MET A 1 18.04 -65.46 85.53
C MET A 1 18.43 -64.02 85.82
N PRO A 2 17.61 -62.97 85.55
CA PRO A 2 16.34 -62.89 84.83
C PRO A 2 16.30 -61.80 83.72
N ARG A 3 15.24 -61.83 82.89
CA ARG A 3 14.80 -60.76 81.97
C ARG A 3 14.10 -59.63 82.74
N PRO A 4 13.94 -58.42 82.16
CA PRO A 4 12.61 -58.09 81.59
C PRO A 4 12.62 -57.25 80.29
N ARG A 5 11.42 -57.22 79.68
CA ARG A 5 10.99 -56.61 78.41
C ARG A 5 10.77 -55.08 78.48
N ARG A 6 10.83 -54.42 77.33
CA ARG A 6 9.97 -53.33 76.75
C ARG A 6 10.71 -52.84 75.48
N GLY A 7 10.17 -52.69 74.27
CA GLY A 7 8.85 -52.30 73.79
C GLY A 7 9.00 -50.92 73.12
N GLY A 8 8.94 -50.82 71.78
CA GLY A 8 8.87 -49.50 71.13
C GLY A 8 9.28 -49.40 69.65
N ARG A 9 8.29 -49.51 68.76
CA ARG A 9 8.06 -48.72 67.53
C ARG A 9 9.05 -48.84 66.34
N LEU A 10 8.62 -49.64 65.35
CA LEU A 10 8.97 -49.50 63.94
C LEU A 10 8.32 -48.23 63.36
N LEU A 11 9.12 -47.36 62.74
CA LEU A 11 8.65 -46.28 61.86
C LEU A 11 8.78 -46.76 60.41
N SER A 12 7.65 -47.11 59.81
CA SER A 12 7.54 -47.36 58.37
C SER A 12 7.50 -46.01 57.64
N ALA A 13 8.54 -45.71 56.87
CA ALA A 13 8.54 -44.59 55.93
C ALA A 13 7.78 -45.01 54.67
N ALA A 14 6.58 -44.47 54.47
CA ALA A 14 5.82 -44.61 53.23
C ALA A 14 6.42 -43.69 52.16
N LEU A 15 7.05 -44.26 51.13
CA LEU A 15 7.36 -43.53 49.89
C LEU A 15 6.05 -43.32 49.12
N LEU A 16 5.56 -42.08 49.08
CA LEU A 16 4.59 -41.67 48.07
C LEU A 16 5.34 -41.45 46.75
N THR A 17 5.27 -42.44 45.85
CA THR A 17 5.58 -42.25 44.43
C THR A 17 4.45 -41.47 43.78
N GLY A 18 4.57 -40.14 43.76
CA GLY A 18 3.72 -39.27 42.96
C GLY A 18 4.07 -39.41 41.48
N THR A 19 3.20 -40.09 40.72
CA THR A 19 3.23 -40.16 39.27
C THR A 19 2.85 -38.78 38.71
N LEU A 20 3.86 -37.99 38.33
CA LEU A 20 3.67 -36.78 37.53
C LEU A 20 3.21 -37.19 36.13
N LEU A 21 1.90 -37.12 35.89
CA LEU A 21 1.34 -37.12 34.55
C LEU A 21 1.82 -35.87 33.82
N ALA A 22 2.81 -36.04 32.95
CA ALA A 22 3.21 -35.00 32.01
C ALA A 22 2.03 -34.75 31.05
N GLY A 23 1.37 -33.60 31.21
CA GLY A 23 0.41 -33.10 30.23
C GLY A 23 1.08 -32.86 28.88
N PRO A 24 0.33 -32.88 27.78
CA PRO A 24 0.91 -32.68 26.46
C PRO A 24 1.50 -31.26 26.43
N ALA A 25 2.81 -31.16 26.21
CA ALA A 25 3.47 -29.89 25.96
C ALA A 25 2.82 -29.28 24.72
N ALA A 26 2.11 -28.16 24.91
CA ALA A 26 1.64 -27.34 23.81
C ALA A 26 2.86 -27.01 22.94
N GLN A 27 2.87 -27.51 21.71
CA GLN A 27 3.89 -27.16 20.73
C GLN A 27 3.84 -25.64 20.58
N ALA A 28 4.85 -24.93 21.10
CA ALA A 28 4.94 -23.49 20.92
C ALA A 28 4.98 -23.23 19.41
N ALA A 29 3.91 -22.61 18.88
CA ALA A 29 3.86 -22.23 17.48
C ALA A 29 5.12 -21.39 17.18
N GLY A 30 5.85 -21.77 16.13
CA GLY A 30 7.04 -21.03 15.72
C GLY A 30 6.70 -19.56 15.41
N PRO A 31 7.71 -18.67 15.38
CA PRO A 31 7.46 -17.25 15.15
C PRO A 31 6.76 -17.05 13.80
N LEU A 32 5.70 -16.23 13.79
CA LEU A 32 4.97 -15.90 12.57
C LEU A 32 5.91 -15.15 11.61
N ARG A 33 5.89 -15.53 10.32
CA ARG A 33 6.77 -14.98 9.29
C ARG A 33 5.97 -14.50 8.10
N VAL A 34 6.44 -13.43 7.46
CA VAL A 34 5.86 -12.87 6.24
C VAL A 34 6.97 -12.39 5.32
N GLY A 35 7.08 -13.01 4.14
CA GLY A 35 8.24 -12.83 3.27
C GLY A 35 9.54 -13.09 4.03
N GLY A 36 10.45 -12.12 4.02
CA GLY A 36 11.71 -12.16 4.77
C GLY A 36 11.62 -11.69 6.23
N ALA A 37 10.46 -11.29 6.75
CA ALA A 37 10.31 -10.73 8.10
C ALA A 37 9.76 -11.73 9.12
N VAL A 38 10.02 -11.44 10.39
CA VAL A 38 9.43 -12.06 11.57
C VAL A 38 8.42 -11.08 12.18
N LEU A 39 7.26 -11.60 12.60
CA LEU A 39 6.21 -10.85 13.28
C LEU A 39 6.34 -11.08 14.79
N GLU A 40 6.88 -10.10 15.49
CA GLU A 40 7.06 -10.11 16.95
C GLU A 40 5.79 -9.57 17.64
N PRO A 41 5.10 -10.35 18.49
CA PRO A 41 3.93 -9.86 19.21
C PRO A 41 4.27 -8.64 20.07
N VAL A 42 3.40 -7.64 20.08
CA VAL A 42 3.54 -6.43 20.90
C VAL A 42 2.18 -6.02 21.46
N ALA A 43 2.15 -5.66 22.75
CA ALA A 43 0.92 -5.14 23.36
C ALA A 43 0.66 -3.72 22.83
N THR A 44 -0.57 -3.42 22.40
CA THR A 44 -0.94 -2.07 21.93
C THR A 44 -0.71 -1.00 23.00
N THR A 45 -0.85 -1.35 24.28
CA THR A 45 -0.55 -0.48 25.44
C THR A 45 0.93 -0.14 25.58
N SER A 46 1.83 -0.89 24.94
CA SER A 46 3.27 -0.61 24.92
C SER A 46 3.71 0.21 23.71
N LEU A 47 2.81 0.47 22.76
CA LEU A 47 3.08 1.30 21.59
C LEU A 47 2.94 2.79 21.96
N PRO A 48 4.02 3.58 21.91
CA PRO A 48 3.95 5.00 22.25
C PRO A 48 2.92 5.73 21.40
N GLY A 49 1.99 6.42 22.06
CA GLY A 49 0.97 7.25 21.39
C GLY A 49 -0.18 6.49 20.74
N PHE A 50 -0.22 5.16 20.76
CA PHE A 50 -1.36 4.41 20.24
C PHE A 50 -2.64 4.76 21.01
N PRO A 51 -3.79 5.00 20.34
CA PRO A 51 -4.09 4.80 18.91
C PRO A 51 -3.87 6.04 18.01
N GLY A 52 -3.11 7.03 18.47
CA GLY A 52 -2.85 8.30 17.81
C GLY A 52 -3.89 9.37 18.18
N PRO A 53 -3.71 10.61 17.69
CA PRO A 53 -4.55 11.75 18.06
C PRO A 53 -5.98 11.68 17.51
N ASP A 54 -6.22 10.87 16.48
CA ASP A 54 -7.52 10.76 15.82
C ASP A 54 -7.73 9.31 15.30
N PRO A 55 -8.17 8.40 16.18
CA PRO A 55 -8.48 7.03 15.81
C PRO A 55 -9.80 6.91 15.01
N ALA A 56 -10.69 7.90 15.11
CA ALA A 56 -11.97 7.91 14.39
C ALA A 56 -11.75 7.97 12.88
N ALA A 57 -10.85 8.83 12.39
CA ALA A 57 -10.52 8.87 10.96
C ALA A 57 -9.90 7.56 10.44
N ALA A 58 -9.17 6.82 11.29
CA ALA A 58 -8.66 5.51 10.92
C ALA A 58 -9.78 4.45 10.85
N LEU A 59 -10.76 4.52 11.77
CA LEU A 59 -11.96 3.67 11.72
C LEU A 59 -12.79 3.97 10.46
N ASP A 60 -12.95 5.23 10.08
CA ASP A 60 -13.66 5.60 8.85
C ASP A 60 -12.93 5.12 7.59
N ALA A 61 -11.60 5.24 7.55
CA ALA A 61 -10.80 4.66 6.46
C ALA A 61 -10.96 3.12 6.40
N PHE A 62 -10.96 2.44 7.55
CA PHE A 62 -11.18 1.00 7.65
C PHE A 62 -12.56 0.60 7.11
N ARG A 63 -13.62 1.31 7.54
CA ARG A 63 -15.00 1.11 7.06
C ARG A 63 -15.13 1.28 5.55
N ARG A 64 -14.46 2.30 4.98
CA ARG A 64 -14.45 2.51 3.52
C ARG A 64 -13.88 1.31 2.77
N VAL A 65 -12.81 0.70 3.29
CA VAL A 65 -12.25 -0.54 2.72
C VAL A 65 -13.20 -1.72 2.92
N CYS A 66 -13.81 -1.86 4.10
CA CYS A 66 -14.79 -2.92 4.38
C CYS A 66 -16.04 -2.88 3.49
N ALA A 67 -16.51 -1.67 3.14
CA ALA A 67 -17.69 -1.47 2.30
C ALA A 67 -17.38 -1.48 0.79
N ALA A 68 -16.11 -1.54 0.40
CA ALA A 68 -15.70 -1.50 -0.99
C ALA A 68 -16.10 -2.79 -1.74
N PRO A 69 -16.36 -2.71 -3.06
CA PRO A 69 -16.45 -3.91 -3.88
C PRO A 69 -15.12 -4.68 -3.84
N ALA A 70 -15.18 -5.97 -4.19
CA ALA A 70 -13.99 -6.80 -4.31
C ALA A 70 -12.93 -6.13 -5.21
N PRO A 71 -11.64 -6.21 -4.86
CA PRO A 71 -10.58 -5.61 -5.66
C PRO A 71 -10.54 -6.24 -7.05
N ALA A 72 -10.23 -5.42 -8.07
CA ALA A 72 -10.19 -5.88 -9.45
C ALA A 72 -9.11 -6.96 -9.68
N ALA A 73 -7.99 -6.86 -8.95
CA ALA A 73 -6.98 -7.90 -8.88
C ALA A 73 -7.15 -8.71 -7.59
N PRO A 74 -7.23 -10.04 -7.67
CA PRO A 74 -7.38 -10.87 -6.47
C PRO A 74 -6.12 -10.80 -5.61
N VAL A 75 -6.31 -10.71 -4.30
CA VAL A 75 -5.22 -10.83 -3.32
C VAL A 75 -4.83 -12.31 -3.21
N PRO A 76 -3.53 -12.67 -3.29
CA PRO A 76 -3.08 -14.06 -3.16
C PRO A 76 -3.60 -14.72 -1.88
N PRO A 77 -3.98 -16.01 -1.91
CA PRO A 77 -4.39 -16.74 -0.70
C PRO A 77 -3.31 -16.79 0.39
N THR A 78 -2.04 -16.66 -0.03
CA THR A 78 -0.86 -16.64 0.85
C THR A 78 -0.63 -15.30 1.55
N ALA A 79 -1.36 -14.24 1.17
CA ALA A 79 -1.22 -12.94 1.82
C ALA A 79 -1.66 -13.03 3.29
N THR A 80 -0.87 -12.44 4.17
CA THR A 80 -1.11 -12.42 5.62
C THR A 80 -2.35 -11.58 5.92
N GLY A 81 -3.14 -12.02 6.92
CA GLY A 81 -4.43 -11.45 7.27
C GLY A 81 -5.56 -12.36 6.82
N SER A 82 -6.14 -13.12 7.75
CA SER A 82 -7.26 -14.02 7.51
C SER A 82 -8.46 -13.26 6.94
N ALA A 83 -8.95 -13.68 5.76
CA ALA A 83 -10.11 -13.05 5.13
C ALA A 83 -11.39 -13.19 5.97
N PRO A 84 -11.72 -14.37 6.54
CA PRO A 84 -12.88 -14.52 7.42
C PRO A 84 -12.80 -13.63 8.67
N ASP A 85 -11.64 -13.58 9.33
CA ASP A 85 -11.48 -12.80 10.57
C ASP A 85 -11.51 -11.29 10.28
N LEU A 86 -10.94 -10.86 9.15
CA LEU A 86 -11.05 -9.48 8.70
C LEU A 86 -12.49 -9.11 8.36
N ALA A 87 -13.26 -9.99 7.73
CA ALA A 87 -14.68 -9.79 7.46
C ALA A 87 -15.50 -9.67 8.76
N ALA A 88 -15.20 -10.49 9.77
CA ALA A 88 -15.81 -10.38 11.10
C ALA A 88 -15.47 -9.04 11.77
N ALA A 89 -14.21 -8.59 11.69
CA ALA A 89 -13.81 -7.27 12.17
C ALA A 89 -14.53 -6.13 11.41
N CYS A 90 -14.73 -6.27 10.09
CA CYS A 90 -15.50 -5.33 9.28
C CYS A 90 -16.96 -5.23 9.72
N ALA A 91 -17.61 -6.35 10.01
CA ALA A 91 -18.98 -6.36 10.53
C ALA A 91 -19.09 -5.62 11.86
N LEU A 92 -18.13 -5.85 12.78
CA LEU A 92 -18.09 -5.16 14.07
C LEU A 92 -17.74 -3.66 13.93
N ALA A 93 -16.95 -3.29 12.92
CA ALA A 93 -16.61 -1.90 12.66
C ALA A 93 -17.80 -1.07 12.15
N ALA A 94 -18.76 -1.69 11.45
CA ALA A 94 -19.92 -1.00 10.92
C ALA A 94 -20.65 -0.20 12.02
N ASP A 95 -20.83 -0.81 13.20
CA ASP A 95 -21.58 -0.24 14.32
C ASP A 95 -20.71 0.42 15.40
N ALA A 96 -19.38 0.37 15.29
CA ALA A 96 -18.47 0.91 16.31
C ALA A 96 -18.52 2.44 16.39
N PRO A 97 -18.91 3.07 17.51
CA PRO A 97 -19.02 4.52 17.54
C PRO A 97 -17.62 5.19 17.51
N PRO A 98 -17.46 6.39 16.91
CA PRO A 98 -16.14 7.02 16.69
C PRO A 98 -15.24 7.13 17.93
N GLU A 99 -15.85 7.36 19.09
CA GLU A 99 -15.22 7.51 20.40
C GLU A 99 -14.63 6.19 20.91
N ARG A 100 -15.12 5.07 20.39
CA ARG A 100 -14.63 3.72 20.67
C ARG A 100 -13.60 3.23 19.64
N ALA A 101 -13.25 4.03 18.63
CA ALA A 101 -12.36 3.60 17.55
C ALA A 101 -11.02 3.04 18.06
N GLY A 102 -10.37 3.72 19.01
CA GLY A 102 -9.12 3.24 19.60
C GLY A 102 -9.24 1.86 20.26
N ALA A 103 -10.32 1.66 21.00
CA ALA A 103 -10.60 0.40 21.66
C ALA A 103 -11.02 -0.69 20.68
N PHE A 104 -11.77 -0.35 19.63
CA PHE A 104 -12.09 -1.27 18.54
C PHE A 104 -10.80 -1.90 17.98
N PHE A 105 -9.78 -1.10 17.65
CA PHE A 105 -8.52 -1.64 17.14
C PHE A 105 -7.76 -2.48 18.19
N ALA A 106 -7.72 -2.05 19.45
CA ALA A 106 -7.05 -2.81 20.52
C ALA A 106 -7.75 -4.13 20.87
N GLU A 107 -9.08 -4.16 20.81
CA GLU A 107 -9.90 -5.31 21.20
C GLU A 107 -10.04 -6.33 20.08
N ARG A 108 -10.11 -5.88 18.82
CA ARG A 108 -10.39 -6.74 17.65
C ARG A 108 -9.15 -7.23 16.91
N PHE A 109 -7.97 -6.68 17.21
CA PHE A 109 -6.73 -7.05 16.53
C PHE A 109 -5.61 -7.36 17.52
N ASP A 110 -4.74 -8.30 17.13
CA ASP A 110 -3.45 -8.55 17.77
C ASP A 110 -2.37 -7.79 17.02
N ALA A 111 -1.52 -7.07 17.75
CA ALA A 111 -0.47 -6.24 17.17
C ALA A 111 0.86 -7.01 17.07
N TYR A 112 1.48 -6.93 15.91
CA TYR A 112 2.77 -7.56 15.62
C TYR A 112 3.72 -6.56 14.98
N ARG A 113 4.87 -6.38 15.60
CA ARG A 113 5.98 -5.61 15.04
C ARG A 113 6.63 -6.40 13.90
N VAL A 114 6.76 -5.76 12.74
CA VAL A 114 7.40 -6.34 11.56
C VAL A 114 8.91 -6.14 11.68
N VAL A 115 9.65 -7.21 12.00
CA VAL A 115 11.10 -7.18 12.19
C VAL A 115 11.78 -7.90 11.04
N ARG A 116 12.69 -7.22 10.36
CA ARG A 116 13.56 -7.84 9.35
C ARG A 116 14.78 -8.45 10.06
N PRO A 117 15.10 -9.73 9.84
CA PRO A 117 16.36 -10.30 10.33
C PRO A 117 17.53 -9.54 9.70
N ALA A 118 18.53 -9.17 10.49
CA ALA A 118 19.76 -8.61 9.94
C ALA A 118 20.62 -9.75 9.36
N GLU A 119 21.18 -9.56 8.17
CA GLU A 119 22.29 -10.40 7.71
C GLU A 119 23.52 -10.05 8.56
N GLY A 120 23.74 -10.80 9.65
CA GLY A 120 24.96 -10.72 10.47
C GLY A 120 25.01 -9.66 11.58
N GLY A 121 23.88 -9.16 12.09
CA GLY A 121 23.83 -8.16 13.17
C GLY A 121 22.58 -8.22 14.07
N GLU A 122 22.38 -7.20 14.90
CA GLU A 122 21.19 -7.06 15.76
C GLU A 122 19.92 -6.85 14.92
N PRO A 123 18.75 -7.41 15.31
CA PRO A 123 17.50 -7.21 14.59
C PRO A 123 17.15 -5.72 14.49
N GLU A 124 17.03 -5.19 13.28
CA GLU A 124 16.72 -3.78 13.08
C GLU A 124 15.22 -3.52 13.31
N ARG A 125 14.84 -3.26 14.56
CA ARG A 125 13.44 -3.02 14.99
C ARG A 125 12.80 -1.74 14.42
N ARG A 126 13.59 -0.86 13.78
CA ARG A 126 13.15 0.34 13.03
C ARG A 126 13.42 0.25 11.52
N ALA A 127 13.59 -0.95 10.98
CA ALA A 127 13.94 -1.17 9.57
C ALA A 127 12.76 -1.08 8.59
N GLY A 128 11.72 -0.28 8.86
CA GLY A 128 10.72 -0.01 7.83
C GLY A 128 11.14 1.16 6.94
N PHE A 129 10.59 1.23 5.72
CA PHE A 129 10.79 2.38 4.84
C PHE A 129 9.45 2.92 4.32
N LEU A 130 9.13 4.15 4.71
CA LEU A 130 7.90 4.83 4.35
C LEU A 130 8.20 5.98 3.38
N THR A 131 7.45 5.99 2.28
CA THR A 131 7.40 7.12 1.35
C THR A 131 6.01 7.73 1.36
N GLY A 132 5.82 8.87 0.68
CA GLY A 132 4.52 9.47 0.47
C GLY A 132 4.15 9.56 -1.01
N TYR A 133 2.86 9.44 -1.30
CA TYR A 133 2.27 9.71 -2.61
C TYR A 133 1.00 10.54 -2.48
N PHE A 134 0.51 11.09 -3.59
CA PHE A 134 -0.60 12.04 -3.60
C PHE A 134 -1.36 12.00 -4.94
N GLU A 135 -2.57 12.57 -4.97
CA GLU A 135 -3.33 12.81 -6.19
C GLU A 135 -2.99 14.22 -6.71
N PRO A 136 -2.25 14.39 -7.83
CA PRO A 136 -1.98 15.70 -8.40
C PRO A 136 -3.26 16.37 -8.88
N GLU A 137 -3.40 17.67 -8.62
CA GLU A 137 -4.42 18.50 -9.26
C GLU A 137 -3.82 19.19 -10.48
N LEU A 138 -4.42 18.96 -11.65
CA LEU A 138 -3.94 19.41 -12.96
C LEU A 138 -5.04 20.18 -13.68
N ALA A 139 -4.66 21.06 -14.61
CA ALA A 139 -5.61 21.71 -15.52
C ALA A 139 -5.77 20.89 -16.79
N GLY A 140 -6.99 20.75 -17.28
CA GLY A 140 -7.26 20.02 -18.52
C GLY A 140 -8.59 20.42 -19.19
N SER A 141 -8.82 19.84 -20.36
CA SER A 141 -10.03 20.04 -21.15
C SER A 141 -10.55 18.71 -21.68
N LEU A 142 -11.88 18.51 -21.72
CA LEU A 142 -12.51 17.33 -22.31
C LEU A 142 -12.45 17.30 -23.84
N THR A 143 -12.00 18.39 -24.46
CA THR A 143 -11.76 18.49 -25.91
C THR A 143 -10.41 19.14 -26.15
N ARG A 144 -9.76 18.81 -27.27
CA ARG A 144 -8.51 19.47 -27.66
C ARG A 144 -8.78 20.96 -27.88
N ALA A 145 -8.02 21.80 -27.20
CA ALA A 145 -8.15 23.25 -27.26
C ALA A 145 -6.75 23.91 -27.15
N PRO A 146 -6.58 25.17 -27.60
CA PRO A 146 -5.32 25.88 -27.44
C PRO A 146 -4.84 25.87 -25.97
N GLY A 147 -3.60 25.45 -25.75
CA GLY A 147 -3.02 25.31 -24.40
C GLY A 147 -3.35 23.99 -23.67
N TYR A 148 -4.03 23.05 -24.34
CA TYR A 148 -4.26 21.68 -23.86
C TYR A 148 -3.87 20.69 -24.97
N ASP A 149 -2.58 20.38 -25.04
CA ASP A 149 -2.00 19.63 -26.16
C ASP A 149 -1.68 18.17 -25.84
N ALA A 150 -1.60 17.77 -24.57
CA ALA A 150 -1.18 16.43 -24.18
C ALA A 150 -2.39 15.50 -23.93
N PRO A 151 -2.66 14.53 -24.82
CA PRO A 151 -3.81 13.64 -24.66
C PRO A 151 -3.57 12.64 -23.53
N VAL A 152 -4.55 12.50 -22.64
CA VAL A 152 -4.65 11.40 -21.67
C VAL A 152 -5.38 10.26 -22.36
N LEU A 153 -4.67 9.15 -22.63
CA LEU A 153 -5.23 8.07 -23.42
C LEU A 153 -6.00 7.04 -22.58
N ALA A 154 -7.15 6.61 -23.11
CA ALA A 154 -7.88 5.46 -22.63
C ALA A 154 -7.09 4.16 -22.83
N ARG A 155 -7.38 3.13 -22.05
CA ARG A 155 -6.83 1.78 -22.27
C ARG A 155 -7.25 1.26 -23.66
N PRO A 156 -6.29 0.85 -24.51
CA PRO A 156 -6.60 0.16 -25.77
C PRO A 156 -7.20 -1.23 -25.51
N ASP A 157 -8.04 -1.69 -26.43
CA ASP A 157 -8.74 -2.98 -26.34
C ASP A 157 -7.83 -4.19 -26.56
N ASP A 158 -6.73 -4.00 -27.29
CA ASP A 158 -5.71 -5.02 -27.54
C ASP A 158 -4.62 -5.09 -26.45
N LEU A 159 -4.72 -4.28 -25.38
CA LEU A 159 -3.79 -4.31 -24.26
C LEU A 159 -4.16 -5.42 -23.26
N VAL A 160 -3.28 -6.41 -23.12
CA VAL A 160 -3.41 -7.52 -22.17
C VAL A 160 -2.42 -7.31 -21.02
N SER A 161 -2.94 -7.16 -19.81
CA SER A 161 -2.11 -7.05 -18.59
C SER A 161 -1.76 -8.43 -18.05
N LEU A 162 -0.56 -8.59 -17.51
CA LEU A 162 -0.10 -9.87 -16.94
C LEU A 162 -0.10 -9.78 -15.41
N ALA A 163 -0.49 -10.87 -14.76
CA ALA A 163 -0.38 -10.99 -13.31
C ALA A 163 1.09 -11.05 -12.86
N PRO A 164 1.42 -10.69 -11.60
CA PRO A 164 2.75 -10.90 -11.05
C PRO A 164 3.21 -12.36 -11.21
N GLY A 165 4.36 -12.57 -11.84
CA GLY A 165 4.92 -13.91 -12.09
C GLY A 165 4.31 -14.65 -13.29
N GLU A 166 3.28 -14.11 -13.95
CA GLU A 166 2.75 -14.69 -15.18
C GLU A 166 3.78 -14.56 -16.32
N VAL A 167 4.12 -15.68 -16.94
CA VAL A 167 4.99 -15.73 -18.13
C VAL A 167 4.15 -16.23 -19.30
N ARG A 168 4.29 -15.58 -20.46
CA ARG A 168 3.55 -15.93 -21.69
C ARG A 168 4.51 -16.30 -22.82
N PRO A 169 4.27 -17.42 -23.54
CA PRO A 169 5.11 -17.80 -24.66
C PRO A 169 5.25 -16.67 -25.69
N GLY A 170 6.48 -16.39 -26.12
CA GLY A 170 6.76 -15.35 -27.11
C GLY A 170 6.84 -13.92 -26.57
N LEU A 171 6.65 -13.72 -25.26
CA LEU A 171 6.80 -12.43 -24.61
C LEU A 171 7.97 -12.47 -23.62
N ASP A 172 8.76 -11.40 -23.58
CA ASP A 172 9.85 -11.25 -22.62
C ASP A 172 9.30 -11.40 -21.18
N PRO A 173 9.85 -12.30 -20.34
CA PRO A 173 9.41 -12.52 -18.95
C PRO A 173 9.47 -11.28 -18.05
N GLY A 174 10.24 -10.26 -18.43
CA GLY A 174 10.31 -8.97 -17.74
C GLY A 174 9.12 -8.06 -18.01
N LEU A 175 8.37 -8.29 -19.09
CA LEU A 175 7.21 -7.48 -19.44
C LEU A 175 6.02 -7.78 -18.53
N ARG A 176 5.17 -6.78 -18.33
CA ARG A 176 3.97 -6.86 -17.47
C ARG A 176 2.66 -6.60 -18.22
N ALA A 177 2.76 -6.48 -19.53
CA ALA A 177 1.66 -6.41 -20.47
C ALA A 177 2.15 -6.79 -21.87
N GLY A 178 1.22 -7.19 -22.72
CA GLY A 178 1.46 -7.46 -24.13
C GLY A 178 0.31 -6.94 -24.98
N ARG A 179 0.54 -6.87 -26.29
CA ARG A 179 -0.44 -6.55 -27.31
C ARG A 179 -1.00 -7.84 -27.88
N ALA A 180 -2.32 -7.99 -27.88
CA ALA A 180 -2.99 -9.10 -28.54
C ALA A 180 -2.92 -8.95 -30.07
N VAL A 181 -2.34 -9.94 -30.74
CA VAL A 181 -2.28 -10.06 -32.20
C VAL A 181 -2.73 -11.46 -32.58
N GLY A 182 -4.03 -11.60 -32.91
CA GLY A 182 -4.67 -12.90 -33.02
C GLY A 182 -4.61 -13.66 -31.68
N GLU A 183 -4.05 -14.86 -31.69
CA GLU A 183 -3.87 -15.68 -30.47
C GLU A 183 -2.53 -15.44 -29.76
N ARG A 184 -1.67 -14.57 -30.31
CA ARG A 184 -0.33 -14.31 -29.78
C ARG A 184 -0.29 -13.00 -29.00
N LEU A 185 0.68 -12.92 -28.10
CA LEU A 185 1.05 -11.68 -27.44
C LEU A 185 2.40 -11.20 -27.97
N GLU A 186 2.47 -9.92 -28.29
CA GLU A 186 3.69 -9.22 -28.66
C GLU A 186 4.00 -8.10 -27.67
N PRO A 187 5.25 -7.63 -27.55
CA PRO A 187 5.57 -6.48 -26.72
C PRO A 187 4.76 -5.24 -27.13
N TYR A 188 4.07 -4.62 -26.18
CA TYR A 188 3.30 -3.40 -26.44
C TYR A 188 4.23 -2.22 -26.84
N PRO A 189 3.81 -1.27 -27.70
CA PRO A 189 4.61 -0.09 -28.01
C PRO A 189 5.14 0.66 -26.78
N ASP A 190 6.39 1.12 -26.82
CA ASP A 190 6.94 1.97 -25.77
C ASP A 190 6.38 3.40 -25.86
N ARG A 191 6.69 4.24 -24.87
CA ARG A 191 6.26 5.63 -24.83
C ARG A 191 6.59 6.40 -26.11
N ALA A 192 7.83 6.29 -26.60
CA ALA A 192 8.30 7.05 -27.74
C ALA A 192 7.48 6.68 -28.98
N ALA A 193 7.27 5.39 -29.22
CA ALA A 193 6.44 4.89 -30.31
C ALA A 193 4.97 5.29 -30.15
N ILE A 194 4.40 5.25 -28.94
CA ILE A 194 3.02 5.70 -28.67
C ILE A 194 2.86 7.19 -29.01
N GLU A 195 3.79 8.03 -28.57
CA GLU A 195 3.81 9.47 -28.86
C GLU A 195 4.02 9.76 -30.36
N ASP A 196 4.67 8.85 -31.08
CA ASP A 196 4.85 8.93 -32.55
C ASP A 196 3.66 8.35 -33.34
N GLY A 197 2.61 7.87 -32.66
CA GLY A 197 1.36 7.43 -33.28
C GLY A 197 1.23 5.91 -33.48
N ALA A 198 2.06 5.08 -32.84
CA ALA A 198 2.01 3.62 -33.01
C ALA A 198 0.67 2.95 -32.63
N LEU A 199 -0.20 3.67 -31.92
CA LEU A 199 -1.55 3.18 -31.59
C LEU A 199 -2.59 3.41 -32.69
N GLY A 200 -2.33 4.33 -33.64
CA GLY A 200 -3.28 4.70 -34.69
C GLY A 200 -4.66 5.04 -34.12
N GLU A 201 -5.71 4.44 -34.66
CA GLU A 201 -7.12 4.64 -34.23
C GLU A 201 -7.40 4.19 -32.79
N ARG A 202 -6.51 3.39 -32.18
CA ARG A 202 -6.65 2.98 -30.77
C ARG A 202 -6.18 4.06 -29.80
N ALA A 203 -5.49 5.11 -30.28
CA ALA A 203 -5.21 6.30 -29.47
C ALA A 203 -6.51 7.07 -29.24
N ARG A 204 -7.24 6.73 -28.17
CA ARG A 204 -8.49 7.40 -27.77
C ARG A 204 -8.23 8.37 -26.61
N PRO A 205 -8.16 9.69 -26.84
CA PRO A 205 -8.04 10.67 -25.76
C PRO A 205 -9.32 10.70 -24.92
N LEU A 206 -9.15 10.71 -23.60
CA LEU A 206 -10.21 10.94 -22.61
C LEU A 206 -10.37 12.42 -22.29
N LEU A 207 -9.24 13.12 -22.22
CA LEU A 207 -9.12 14.56 -22.03
C LEU A 207 -7.72 14.99 -22.46
N TRP A 208 -7.47 16.30 -22.47
CA TRP A 208 -6.19 16.90 -22.80
C TRP A 208 -5.68 17.72 -21.61
N LEU A 209 -4.43 17.45 -21.21
CA LEU A 209 -3.68 18.26 -20.25
C LEU A 209 -2.90 19.34 -20.97
N ARG A 210 -2.37 20.30 -20.21
CA ARG A 210 -1.62 21.43 -20.77
C ARG A 210 -0.44 21.00 -21.61
N ASP A 211 0.39 20.12 -21.05
CA ASP A 211 1.65 19.72 -21.65
C ASP A 211 2.03 18.28 -21.28
N THR A 212 3.06 17.75 -21.94
CA THR A 212 3.57 16.40 -21.70
C THR A 212 4.22 16.24 -20.32
N VAL A 213 4.55 17.35 -19.65
CA VAL A 213 5.08 17.36 -18.29
C VAL A 213 3.97 17.01 -17.29
N ASP A 214 2.81 17.65 -17.40
CA ASP A 214 1.62 17.30 -16.59
C ASP A 214 1.19 15.85 -16.87
N LEU A 215 1.23 15.41 -18.13
CA LEU A 215 0.95 14.01 -18.48
C LEU A 215 1.96 13.05 -17.83
N LEU A 216 3.27 13.35 -17.86
CA LEU A 216 4.27 12.52 -17.18
C LEU A 216 3.99 12.47 -15.67
N VAL A 217 3.70 13.61 -15.03
CA VAL A 217 3.38 13.66 -13.59
C VAL A 217 2.18 12.78 -13.28
N LEU A 218 1.09 12.92 -14.04
CA LEU A 218 -0.11 12.09 -13.91
C LEU A 218 0.21 10.59 -14.03
N GLN A 219 1.03 10.21 -15.01
CA GLN A 219 1.43 8.82 -15.24
C GLN A 219 2.35 8.27 -14.15
N VAL A 220 3.22 9.09 -13.56
CA VAL A 220 4.08 8.68 -12.44
C VAL A 220 3.27 8.49 -11.16
N GLN A 221 2.28 9.36 -10.90
CA GLN A 221 1.42 9.24 -9.71
C GLN A 221 0.32 8.17 -9.87
N GLY A 222 0.01 7.77 -11.12
CA GLY A 222 -0.99 6.73 -11.43
C GLY A 222 -2.44 7.19 -11.35
N SER A 223 -2.69 8.38 -10.82
CA SER A 223 -4.01 9.00 -10.74
C SER A 223 -3.86 10.53 -10.67
N GLY A 224 -4.96 11.25 -10.85
CA GLY A 224 -4.98 12.70 -10.71
C GLY A 224 -6.40 13.28 -10.76
N ARG A 225 -6.53 14.52 -10.30
CA ARG A 225 -7.76 15.30 -10.41
C ARG A 225 -7.55 16.40 -11.44
N VAL A 226 -8.35 16.39 -12.49
CA VAL A 226 -8.28 17.40 -13.55
C VAL A 226 -9.38 18.42 -13.32
N ARG A 227 -8.98 19.68 -13.14
CA ARG A 227 -9.86 20.85 -13.12
C ARG A 227 -10.15 21.26 -14.56
N LEU A 228 -11.42 21.26 -14.91
CA LEU A 228 -11.93 21.64 -16.23
C LEU A 228 -12.15 23.17 -16.30
N PRO A 229 -12.30 23.75 -17.51
CA PRO A 229 -12.46 25.19 -17.68
C PRO A 229 -13.73 25.76 -17.04
N ASP A 230 -14.76 24.93 -16.86
CA ASP A 230 -16.00 25.29 -16.16
C ASP A 230 -15.89 25.25 -14.63
N GLY A 231 -14.70 24.91 -14.10
CA GLY A 231 -14.42 24.80 -12.67
C GLY A 231 -14.76 23.45 -12.06
N SER A 232 -15.43 22.56 -12.80
CA SER A 232 -15.71 21.20 -12.35
C SER A 232 -14.44 20.34 -12.34
N GLY A 233 -14.48 19.23 -11.61
CA GLY A 233 -13.37 18.29 -11.47
C GLY A 233 -13.71 16.91 -11.99
N VAL A 234 -12.77 16.28 -12.69
CA VAL A 234 -12.84 14.87 -13.07
C VAL A 234 -11.64 14.11 -12.50
N ARG A 235 -11.86 12.91 -11.97
CA ARG A 235 -10.76 12.02 -11.59
C ARG A 235 -10.29 11.24 -12.81
N VAL A 236 -8.98 11.13 -12.93
CA VAL A 236 -8.29 10.28 -13.90
C VAL A 236 -7.65 9.14 -13.12
N LEU A 237 -8.09 7.91 -13.40
CA LEU A 237 -7.71 6.72 -12.65
C LEU A 237 -6.92 5.76 -13.55
N TYR A 238 -5.90 5.12 -12.99
CA TYR A 238 -5.15 4.06 -13.67
C TYR A 238 -6.09 2.99 -14.27
N ASP A 239 -5.84 2.63 -15.53
CA ASP A 239 -6.58 1.57 -16.23
C ASP A 239 -5.65 0.63 -17.01
N GLY A 240 -4.34 0.73 -16.82
CA GLY A 240 -3.39 -0.17 -17.44
C GLY A 240 -2.05 0.49 -17.76
N ARG A 241 -1.10 -0.34 -18.16
CA ARG A 241 0.22 0.09 -18.64
C ARG A 241 0.68 -0.76 -19.80
N ASN A 242 1.55 -0.21 -20.64
CA ASN A 242 2.16 -0.93 -21.77
C ASN A 242 3.15 -2.04 -21.36
N GLY A 243 3.40 -2.22 -20.05
CA GLY A 243 4.22 -3.32 -19.53
C GLY A 243 5.73 -3.13 -19.66
N ARG A 244 6.19 -2.00 -20.22
CA ARG A 244 7.60 -1.64 -20.37
C ARG A 244 8.22 -1.18 -19.05
N PRO A 245 9.55 -1.27 -18.88
CA PRO A 245 10.22 -0.80 -17.67
C PRO A 245 10.07 0.71 -17.50
N TYR A 246 10.01 1.14 -16.23
CA TYR A 246 9.99 2.55 -15.86
C TYR A 246 11.40 3.10 -15.75
N THR A 247 11.60 4.31 -16.28
CA THR A 247 12.84 5.09 -16.10
C THR A 247 12.51 6.39 -15.38
N ALA A 248 13.21 6.65 -14.27
CA ALA A 248 13.00 7.83 -13.46
C ALA A 248 13.56 9.09 -14.16
N VAL A 249 12.69 9.87 -14.80
CA VAL A 249 13.05 11.09 -15.54
C VAL A 249 13.77 12.09 -14.64
N ALA A 250 13.30 12.30 -13.41
CA ALA A 250 13.98 13.19 -12.45
C ALA A 250 15.41 12.73 -12.12
N LYS A 251 15.69 11.42 -12.13
CA LYS A 251 17.04 10.88 -11.94
C LYS A 251 17.93 11.19 -13.14
N LEU A 252 17.40 11.07 -14.36
CA LEU A 252 18.13 11.41 -15.58
C LEU A 252 18.51 12.89 -15.63
N ILE A 253 17.60 13.79 -15.23
CA ILE A 253 17.87 15.24 -15.12
C ILE A 253 19.12 15.49 -14.25
N VAL A 254 19.24 14.79 -13.11
CA VAL A 254 20.40 14.92 -12.22
C VAL A 254 21.65 14.28 -12.81
N GLN A 255 21.53 13.05 -13.34
CA GLN A 255 22.67 12.30 -13.87
C GLN A 255 23.34 12.98 -15.05
N GLU A 256 22.56 13.71 -15.85
CA GLU A 256 23.08 14.50 -16.98
C GLU A 256 23.54 15.91 -16.58
N GLY A 257 23.47 16.27 -15.30
CA GLY A 257 23.99 17.54 -14.78
C GLY A 257 23.07 18.75 -14.97
N HIS A 258 21.81 18.56 -15.34
CA HIS A 258 20.88 19.68 -15.58
C HIS A 258 20.36 20.33 -14.29
N LEU A 259 20.15 19.53 -13.23
CA LEU A 259 19.79 20.00 -11.89
C LEU A 259 20.54 19.20 -10.82
N PRO A 260 20.91 19.80 -9.67
CA PRO A 260 21.45 19.04 -8.56
C PRO A 260 20.37 18.17 -7.89
N LEU A 261 20.80 17.07 -7.26
CA LEU A 261 19.92 16.24 -6.42
C LEU A 261 19.40 17.03 -5.21
N GLU A 262 20.26 17.89 -4.66
CA GLU A 262 19.92 18.72 -3.51
C GLU A 262 18.83 19.74 -3.86
N GLY A 263 17.74 19.69 -3.09
CA GLY A 263 16.55 20.52 -3.33
C GLY A 263 15.80 20.19 -4.62
N LEU A 264 15.93 18.96 -5.14
CA LEU A 264 15.17 18.51 -6.30
C LEU A 264 13.71 18.17 -5.90
N THR A 265 12.82 19.15 -6.02
CA THR A 265 11.38 18.98 -5.76
C THR A 265 10.61 18.76 -7.06
N LEU A 266 9.37 18.22 -6.95
CA LEU A 266 8.44 18.09 -8.08
C LEU A 266 8.30 19.39 -8.87
N ALA A 267 8.06 20.49 -8.15
CA ALA A 267 7.94 21.81 -8.75
C ALA A 267 9.21 22.24 -9.49
N ARG A 268 10.40 21.97 -8.92
CA ARG A 268 11.67 22.40 -9.50
C ARG A 268 11.97 21.69 -10.82
N TRP A 269 11.90 20.35 -10.85
CA TRP A 269 12.23 19.62 -12.08
C TRP A 269 11.15 19.76 -13.16
N THR A 270 9.88 19.88 -12.79
CA THR A 270 8.80 20.15 -13.77
C THR A 270 8.89 21.56 -14.36
N ALA A 271 9.21 22.57 -13.56
CA ALA A 271 9.45 23.93 -14.04
C ALA A 271 10.65 23.99 -15.00
N TRP A 272 11.76 23.33 -14.64
CA TRP A 272 12.93 23.24 -15.51
C TRP A 272 12.62 22.57 -16.84
N MET A 273 11.86 21.46 -16.85
CA MET A 273 11.47 20.79 -18.09
C MET A 273 10.63 21.68 -19.02
N ARG A 274 9.72 22.48 -18.45
CA ARG A 274 8.91 23.44 -19.24
C ARG A 274 9.75 24.55 -19.85
N GLN A 275 10.85 24.94 -19.20
CA GLN A 275 11.81 25.91 -19.73
C GLN A 275 12.78 25.31 -20.74
N ASN A 276 12.87 23.97 -20.82
CA ASN A 276 13.80 23.22 -21.67
C ASN A 276 13.07 22.13 -22.48
N PRO A 277 12.09 22.49 -23.33
CA PRO A 277 11.14 21.53 -23.90
C PRO A 277 11.78 20.44 -24.77
N GLU A 278 12.84 20.76 -25.53
CA GLU A 278 13.52 19.77 -26.38
C GLU A 278 14.24 18.69 -25.54
N ILE A 279 14.93 19.12 -24.48
CA ILE A 279 15.60 18.19 -23.56
C ILE A 279 14.55 17.40 -22.78
N ALA A 280 13.52 18.07 -22.28
CA ALA A 280 12.41 17.40 -21.59
C ALA A 280 11.77 16.33 -22.46
N ARG A 281 11.52 16.59 -23.75
CA ARG A 281 10.98 15.61 -24.69
C ARG A 281 11.87 14.37 -24.78
N ARG A 282 13.19 14.54 -24.94
CA ARG A 282 14.13 13.40 -24.98
C ARG A 282 14.11 12.60 -23.67
N LEU A 283 14.14 13.29 -22.52
CA LEU A 283 14.17 12.65 -21.21
C LEU A 283 12.87 11.93 -20.86
N ILE A 284 11.72 12.53 -21.18
CA ILE A 284 10.40 11.90 -21.04
C ILE A 284 10.35 10.62 -21.87
N ARG A 285 10.78 10.67 -23.14
CA ARG A 285 10.76 9.53 -24.07
C ARG A 285 11.74 8.42 -23.71
N ALA A 286 12.76 8.69 -22.89
CA ALA A 286 13.62 7.64 -22.34
C ALA A 286 12.87 6.72 -21.35
N ASN A 287 11.77 7.17 -20.76
CA ASN A 287 10.88 6.33 -19.95
C ASN A 287 9.95 5.51 -20.85
N ALA A 288 10.34 4.27 -21.16
CA ALA A 288 9.58 3.37 -22.03
C ALA A 288 8.16 3.04 -21.50
N SER A 289 7.94 3.14 -20.17
CA SER A 289 6.64 2.91 -19.54
C SER A 289 5.62 3.99 -19.91
N TYR A 290 4.42 3.56 -20.31
CA TYR A 290 3.27 4.41 -20.59
C TYR A 290 2.03 3.90 -19.85
N ILE A 291 1.30 4.81 -19.20
CA ILE A 291 0.12 4.50 -18.38
C ILE A 291 -1.14 5.00 -19.12
N PHE A 292 -2.15 4.14 -19.15
CA PHE A 292 -3.47 4.42 -19.69
C PHE A 292 -4.46 4.59 -18.55
N PHE A 293 -5.54 5.33 -18.82
CA PHE A 293 -6.46 5.75 -17.79
C PHE A 293 -7.92 5.50 -18.15
N ARG A 294 -8.78 5.76 -17.17
CA ARG A 294 -10.22 5.93 -17.31
C ARG A 294 -10.65 7.15 -16.49
N LEU A 295 -11.79 7.74 -16.84
CA LEU A 295 -12.37 8.85 -16.08
C LEU A 295 -13.33 8.35 -15.01
N ALA A 296 -13.45 9.10 -13.93
CA ALA A 296 -14.45 8.92 -12.89
C ALA A 296 -14.90 10.27 -12.32
N PRO A 297 -16.14 10.39 -11.83
CA PRO A 297 -16.58 11.60 -11.16
C PRO A 297 -15.84 11.81 -9.82
N VAL A 298 -15.68 13.07 -9.43
CA VAL A 298 -15.23 13.43 -8.06
C VAL A 298 -16.45 13.37 -7.13
N ALA A 299 -16.74 12.20 -6.58
CA ALA A 299 -17.89 12.02 -5.68
C ALA A 299 -17.74 12.76 -4.35
N ASP A 300 -16.56 12.63 -3.72
CA ASP A 300 -16.17 13.34 -2.49
C ASP A 300 -14.81 14.01 -2.73
N PRO A 301 -14.73 15.35 -2.74
CA PRO A 301 -13.48 16.08 -2.94
C PRO A 301 -12.46 15.90 -1.81
N ALA A 302 -12.88 15.56 -0.60
CA ALA A 302 -12.00 15.35 0.55
C ALA A 302 -11.25 14.02 0.51
N LEU A 303 -11.73 13.08 -0.30
CA LEU A 303 -11.10 11.78 -0.50
C LEU A 303 -10.20 11.79 -1.74
N GLY A 304 -9.33 10.80 -1.78
CA GLY A 304 -8.50 10.47 -2.91
C GLY A 304 -9.19 9.61 -3.97
N PRO A 305 -8.40 9.15 -4.95
CA PRO A 305 -8.86 8.22 -5.97
C PRO A 305 -9.18 6.86 -5.36
N GLN A 306 -9.78 5.98 -6.14
CA GLN A 306 -10.00 4.59 -5.75
C GLN A 306 -8.64 3.86 -5.73
N GLY A 307 -8.25 3.33 -4.58
CA GLY A 307 -7.06 2.48 -4.43
C GLY A 307 -7.30 1.05 -4.92
N ALA A 308 -6.25 0.24 -4.93
CA ALA A 308 -6.31 -1.16 -5.34
C ALA A 308 -7.26 -2.02 -4.49
N ALA A 309 -7.55 -1.62 -3.24
CA ALA A 309 -8.55 -2.26 -2.39
C ALA A 309 -10.01 -1.99 -2.81
N GLY A 310 -10.23 -1.17 -3.83
CA GLY A 310 -11.56 -0.82 -4.32
C GLY A 310 -12.22 0.36 -3.59
N ALA A 311 -11.61 0.88 -2.52
CA ALA A 311 -12.09 2.01 -1.74
C ALA A 311 -11.46 3.35 -2.16
N PRO A 312 -12.15 4.48 -1.98
CA PRO A 312 -11.52 5.80 -2.06
C PRO A 312 -10.48 5.97 -0.95
N LEU A 313 -9.32 6.53 -1.30
CA LEU A 313 -8.21 6.72 -0.36
C LEU A 313 -8.49 7.86 0.62
N SER A 314 -8.16 7.64 1.89
CA SER A 314 -8.28 8.64 2.95
C SER A 314 -6.92 9.31 3.20
N PRO A 315 -6.80 10.65 3.04
CA PRO A 315 -5.55 11.37 3.28
C PRO A 315 -4.98 11.08 4.67
N GLY A 316 -3.71 10.71 4.74
CA GLY A 316 -2.99 10.36 5.96
C GLY A 316 -3.43 9.06 6.64
N ARG A 317 -4.44 8.35 6.10
CA ARG A 317 -5.02 7.12 6.69
C ARG A 317 -4.96 5.92 5.77
N SER A 318 -4.77 6.11 4.47
CA SER A 318 -4.57 5.01 3.52
C SER A 318 -3.08 4.80 3.23
N ILE A 319 -2.64 3.55 3.31
CA ILE A 319 -1.28 3.15 2.96
C ILE A 319 -1.30 2.15 1.79
N ALA A 320 -0.35 2.31 0.86
CA ALA A 320 -0.03 1.31 -0.13
C ALA A 320 0.95 0.29 0.46
N VAL A 321 0.68 -1.00 0.30
CA VAL A 321 1.50 -2.11 0.82
C VAL A 321 1.83 -3.12 -0.27
N ASP A 322 2.76 -4.05 0.01
CA ASP A 322 3.00 -5.20 -0.87
C ASP A 322 1.80 -6.17 -0.81
N ALA A 323 0.99 -6.19 -1.87
CA ALA A 323 -0.22 -6.99 -1.95
C ALA A 323 0.04 -8.50 -2.00
N ASN A 324 1.29 -8.94 -2.25
CA ASN A 324 1.65 -10.36 -2.18
C ASN A 324 1.85 -10.83 -0.73
N LEU A 325 2.09 -9.89 0.19
CA LEU A 325 2.40 -10.17 1.58
C LEU A 325 1.25 -9.80 2.52
N TRP A 326 0.54 -8.71 2.22
CA TRP A 326 -0.46 -8.13 3.11
C TRP A 326 -1.82 -8.04 2.43
N ARG A 327 -2.86 -8.55 3.10
CA ARG A 327 -4.24 -8.36 2.66
C ARG A 327 -4.67 -6.90 2.83
N TYR A 328 -5.40 -6.37 1.85
CA TYR A 328 -6.05 -5.06 1.97
C TYR A 328 -7.05 -5.05 3.13
N GLY A 329 -7.22 -3.88 3.75
CA GLY A 329 -8.04 -3.67 4.94
C GLY A 329 -7.28 -3.84 6.25
N LEU A 330 -6.11 -4.50 6.27
CA LEU A 330 -5.32 -4.60 7.49
C LEU A 330 -4.91 -3.22 8.02
N PRO A 331 -5.14 -2.92 9.31
CA PRO A 331 -4.60 -1.74 9.95
C PRO A 331 -3.11 -1.89 10.22
N PHE A 332 -2.38 -0.79 10.10
CA PHE A 332 -0.98 -0.68 10.49
C PHE A 332 -0.80 0.52 11.42
N TRP A 333 -0.05 0.32 12.49
CA TRP A 333 0.50 1.40 13.29
C TRP A 333 1.91 1.71 12.81
N LEU A 334 2.08 2.91 12.25
CA LEU A 334 3.37 3.45 11.84
C LEU A 334 4.01 4.16 13.02
N GLU A 335 5.17 3.70 13.45
CA GLU A 335 5.88 4.26 14.60
C GLU A 335 6.89 5.31 14.18
N GLY A 336 6.86 6.42 14.89
CA GLY A 336 7.70 7.58 14.62
C GLY A 336 6.87 8.77 14.18
N ARG A 337 7.58 9.89 14.01
CA ARG A 337 6.98 11.13 13.57
C ARG A 337 6.80 11.10 12.06
N LEU A 338 5.57 11.33 11.59
CA LEU A 338 5.27 11.42 10.17
C LEU A 338 5.28 12.88 9.69
N PRO A 339 5.55 13.16 8.40
CA PRO A 339 5.47 14.49 7.83
C PRO A 339 4.09 15.15 8.01
N GLY A 340 4.10 16.44 8.33
CA GLY A 340 2.88 17.20 8.67
C GLY A 340 2.31 16.90 10.06
N ALA A 341 2.88 15.95 10.81
CA ALA A 341 2.43 15.63 12.16
C ALA A 341 2.92 16.66 13.19
N ALA A 342 2.09 16.88 14.22
CA ALA A 342 2.48 17.63 15.41
C ALA A 342 3.73 17.00 16.05
N THR A 343 4.54 17.81 16.72
CA THR A 343 5.77 17.34 17.41
C THR A 343 5.49 16.28 18.47
N SER A 344 4.29 16.25 19.02
CA SER A 344 3.82 15.26 20.01
C SER A 344 3.32 13.94 19.40
N GLU A 345 3.09 13.88 18.07
CA GLU A 345 2.63 12.65 17.41
C GLU A 345 3.79 11.66 17.28
N THR A 346 3.65 10.51 17.95
CA THR A 346 4.68 9.45 18.04
C THR A 346 4.36 8.24 17.17
N GLY A 347 3.21 8.25 16.50
CA GLY A 347 2.84 7.28 15.48
C GLY A 347 1.43 7.53 14.96
N ARG A 348 1.04 6.76 13.94
CA ARG A 348 -0.23 6.93 13.24
C ARG A 348 -0.83 5.60 12.83
N LEU A 349 -2.13 5.46 13.08
CA LEU A 349 -2.93 4.35 12.58
C LEU A 349 -3.39 4.63 11.14
N VAL A 350 -3.09 3.68 10.25
CA VAL A 350 -3.41 3.70 8.82
C VAL A 350 -3.98 2.35 8.38
N VAL A 351 -4.57 2.28 7.20
CA VAL A 351 -5.23 1.09 6.66
C VAL A 351 -4.67 0.78 5.28
N ALA A 352 -4.31 -0.48 5.04
CA ALA A 352 -3.86 -0.96 3.74
C ALA A 352 -5.00 -0.87 2.72
N ALA A 353 -4.97 0.16 1.86
CA ALA A 353 -6.04 0.43 0.90
C ALA A 353 -5.54 0.44 -0.56
N ASP A 354 -4.23 0.30 -0.76
CA ASP A 354 -3.63 0.37 -2.07
C ASP A 354 -2.38 -0.52 -2.20
N THR A 355 -1.83 -0.58 -3.41
CA THR A 355 -0.51 -1.17 -3.68
C THR A 355 0.19 -0.42 -4.80
N GLY A 356 1.51 -0.56 -4.90
CA GLY A 356 2.29 0.04 -5.97
C GLY A 356 3.43 -0.88 -6.38
N SER A 357 3.81 -0.85 -7.67
CA SER A 357 4.86 -1.74 -8.19
C SER A 357 6.25 -1.55 -7.55
N ALA A 358 6.49 -0.38 -6.93
CA ALA A 358 7.72 -0.08 -6.18
C ALA A 358 7.59 -0.34 -4.67
N ILE A 359 6.42 -0.80 -4.21
CA ILE A 359 6.10 -1.06 -2.81
C ILE A 359 6.23 -2.56 -2.57
N VAL A 360 7.48 -3.01 -2.39
CA VAL A 360 7.83 -4.42 -2.25
C VAL A 360 8.48 -4.66 -0.89
N GLY A 361 8.01 -5.68 -0.20
CA GLY A 361 8.56 -6.13 1.08
C GLY A 361 7.66 -5.90 2.29
N PRO A 362 7.95 -6.60 3.41
CA PRO A 362 7.04 -6.70 4.55
C PRO A 362 6.96 -5.41 5.39
N ALA A 363 8.00 -4.58 5.40
CA ALA A 363 8.08 -3.31 6.13
C ALA A 363 8.32 -2.13 5.16
N ARG A 364 7.61 -2.13 4.02
CA ARG A 364 7.67 -1.09 2.98
C ARG A 364 6.27 -0.56 2.75
N GLY A 365 6.08 0.75 2.78
CA GLY A 365 4.77 1.35 2.50
C GLY A 365 4.83 2.74 1.89
N ASP A 366 3.75 3.13 1.20
CA ASP A 366 3.57 4.48 0.66
C ASP A 366 2.34 5.11 1.29
N LEU A 367 2.48 6.21 2.02
CA LEU A 367 1.36 6.87 2.69
C LEU A 367 0.68 7.83 1.71
N TYR A 368 -0.64 7.69 1.54
CA TYR A 368 -1.42 8.64 0.76
C TYR A 368 -1.57 9.94 1.56
N LEU A 369 -1.07 11.07 1.05
CA LEU A 369 -1.09 12.34 1.77
C LEU A 369 -2.18 13.31 1.30
N GLY A 370 -2.98 12.92 0.30
CA GLY A 370 -4.13 13.69 -0.16
C GLY A 370 -4.00 14.18 -1.59
N THR A 371 -4.76 15.24 -1.91
CA THR A 371 -4.88 15.78 -3.26
C THR A 371 -4.29 17.18 -3.33
N GLY A 372 -3.61 17.52 -4.43
CA GLY A 372 -3.15 18.87 -4.73
C GLY A 372 -1.73 19.19 -4.27
N ALA A 373 -1.36 20.47 -4.37
CA ALA A 373 0.03 20.91 -4.23
C ALA A 373 0.62 20.69 -2.84
N GLU A 374 -0.14 20.97 -1.77
CA GLU A 374 0.32 20.77 -0.39
C GLU A 374 0.59 19.29 -0.09
N ALA A 375 -0.32 18.41 -0.52
CA ALA A 375 -0.13 16.97 -0.43
C ALA A 375 1.11 16.52 -1.24
N GLY A 376 1.35 17.10 -2.41
CA GLY A 376 2.53 16.83 -3.22
C GLY A 376 3.84 17.25 -2.57
N ILE A 377 3.88 18.38 -1.87
CA ILE A 377 5.04 18.83 -1.08
C ILE A 377 5.28 17.86 0.07
N ALA A 378 4.23 17.52 0.83
CA ALA A 378 4.33 16.59 1.94
C ALA A 378 4.82 15.20 1.47
N ALA A 379 4.32 14.73 0.33
CA ALA A 379 4.66 13.43 -0.25
C ALA A 379 6.11 13.39 -0.73
N GLY A 380 6.56 14.45 -1.42
CA GLY A 380 7.95 14.56 -1.88
C GLY A 380 8.98 14.59 -0.74
N ASN A 381 8.58 15.05 0.45
CA ASN A 381 9.43 15.13 1.63
C ASN A 381 9.43 13.85 2.48
N LEU A 382 8.44 12.96 2.31
CA LEU A 382 8.33 11.73 3.10
C LEU A 382 9.26 10.65 2.54
N ARG A 383 10.38 10.42 3.23
CA ARG A 383 11.40 9.39 2.91
C ARG A 383 12.05 8.88 4.20
N ASP A 384 11.23 8.30 5.06
CA ASP A 384 11.62 8.08 6.46
C ASP A 384 11.76 6.60 6.81
N ALA A 385 12.73 6.31 7.66
CA ALA A 385 12.80 5.03 8.35
C ALA A 385 11.80 5.05 9.51
N VAL A 386 10.77 4.20 9.43
CA VAL A 386 9.69 4.12 10.43
C VAL A 386 9.49 2.69 10.91
N GLY A 387 8.97 2.52 12.12
CA GLY A 387 8.55 1.19 12.59
C GLY A 387 7.21 0.80 11.97
N PHE A 388 7.03 -0.48 11.65
CA PHE A 388 5.76 -1.03 11.17
C PHE A 388 5.24 -2.03 12.19
N VAL A 389 4.03 -1.80 12.68
CA VAL A 389 3.28 -2.76 13.48
C VAL A 389 2.00 -3.07 12.73
N VAL A 390 1.84 -4.30 12.27
CA VAL A 390 0.59 -4.77 11.65
C VAL A 390 -0.39 -5.17 12.75
N LEU A 391 -1.67 -4.86 12.55
CA LEU A 391 -2.76 -5.31 13.40
C LEU A 391 -3.47 -6.45 12.66
N LEU A 392 -3.30 -7.69 13.11
CA LEU A 392 -3.95 -8.86 12.53
C LEU A 392 -5.29 -9.10 13.23
N PRO A 393 -6.38 -9.37 12.49
CA PRO A 393 -7.69 -9.56 13.10
C PRO A 393 -7.66 -10.81 14.00
N LYS A 394 -8.22 -10.68 15.20
CA LYS A 394 -8.40 -11.81 16.11
C LYS A 394 -9.40 -12.79 15.51
N ALA A 395 -9.19 -14.08 15.78
CA ALA A 395 -10.12 -15.12 15.37
C ALA A 395 -11.54 -14.80 15.88
N ALA A 396 -12.51 -14.82 14.98
CA ALA A 396 -13.91 -14.76 15.40
C ALA A 396 -14.23 -15.98 16.28
N PRO A 397 -14.93 -15.82 17.41
CA PRO A 397 -15.42 -16.98 18.15
C PRO A 397 -16.28 -17.82 17.21
N PRO A 398 -16.20 -19.17 17.25
CA PRO A 398 -17.00 -20.02 16.39
C PRO A 398 -18.48 -19.67 16.59
N ALA A 399 -19.22 -19.56 15.47
CA ALA A 399 -20.65 -19.30 15.52
C ALA A 399 -21.29 -20.38 16.40
N THR A 400 -21.89 -19.98 17.52
CA THR A 400 -22.74 -20.87 18.31
C THR A 400 -23.93 -21.23 17.44
N GLU A 401 -24.04 -22.50 17.05
CA GLU A 401 -25.26 -23.01 16.42
C GLU A 401 -26.45 -22.66 17.34
N PRO A 402 -27.56 -22.15 16.80
CA PRO A 402 -28.76 -21.95 17.60
C PRO A 402 -29.20 -23.32 18.14
N GLU A 403 -29.33 -23.42 19.47
CA GLU A 403 -29.98 -24.56 20.12
C GLU A 403 -31.34 -24.78 19.44
N ARG A 404 -31.51 -25.97 18.88
CA ARG A 404 -32.74 -26.42 18.21
C ARG A 404 -33.83 -26.77 19.20
#